data_AF-A0A3P5X4Y1-F1
#
_entry.id   AF-A0A3P5X4Y1-F1
#
_cell.length_a   1.000
_cell.length_b   1.000
_cell.length_c   1.000
_cell.angle_alpha   90.00
_cell.angle_beta   90.00
_cell.angle_gamma   90.00
#
_symmetry.space_group_name_H-M   'P 1'
#
loop_
_entity.id
_entity.type
_entity.pdbx_description
1 polymer ?
#
loop_
_entity_poly.entity_id
_entity_poly.type
_entity_poly.pdbx_seq_one_letter_code
_entity_poly.pdbx_strand_id
1 'polypeptide(L)'
;MIVAVVLTIAACTSGVDKGIRWISELNIWSAAAMLLYILVTGQTSFLLNAMVENIGRFIFTLPDRTLQTFAYESGGSEWMASWTLFFWAFWLAWGPFVGLFLARISRGRTLREFVIAAITAPVLCDFLIVSIFGNSAMHEVLNGNTAFAELATTSPEEGWYALLNMFPGATFLIGLGTLSGMLFYLTSANSGAMVMSNFSSTIPDPSQDGAKWLRIFWAILTAVLTIAMLIAGGVTTMEYATLIFALPVTVIAWLVMASFSKALRMERAEREGHVMRRQSTAAHGGMVPDRTWRQRLAGMRSYPSKKQVALFMERTGQPALADVAKEFTAQNYEATLDVNTNEEVGISSHSLVVTIPEHRDFHYEIRAVEAPVPMFGGRMSRQTDVYYRVEVFAQTGSEGYDIMGLSQQQVIDDVLDRYEAHLGFLTYSTLHDYKSVLTPPTGTVPVVKDES
;
A
#
# COMPACT_ATOMS: atom_id res chain seq x y z
N MET A 1 -9.33 24.98 26.26
CA MET A 1 -7.94 24.83 26.78
C MET A 1 -7.92 24.15 28.15
N ILE A 2 -8.35 24.82 29.23
CA ILE A 2 -8.31 24.26 30.60
C ILE A 2 -9.06 22.93 30.70
N VAL A 3 -10.27 22.86 30.13
CA VAL A 3 -11.07 21.62 30.10
C VAL A 3 -10.33 20.47 29.42
N ALA A 4 -9.58 20.73 28.35
CA ALA A 4 -8.81 19.71 27.65
C ALA A 4 -7.59 19.22 28.44
N VAL A 5 -6.90 20.12 29.14
CA VAL A 5 -5.80 19.76 30.03
C VAL A 5 -6.32 18.91 31.19
N VAL A 6 -7.41 19.33 31.84
CA VAL A 6 -8.05 18.59 32.94
C VAL A 6 -8.50 17.21 32.46
N LEU A 7 -9.15 17.11 31.29
CA LEU A 7 -9.59 15.84 30.74
C LEU A 7 -8.43 14.93 30.35
N THR A 8 -7.32 15.49 29.85
CA THR A 8 -6.10 14.72 29.54
C THR A 8 -5.45 14.18 30.82
N ILE A 9 -5.37 14.99 31.88
CA ILE A 9 -4.89 14.56 33.20
C ILE A 9 -5.79 13.46 33.76
N ALA A 10 -7.11 13.63 33.67
CA ALA A 10 -8.07 12.62 34.08
C ALA A 10 -7.85 11.32 33.29
N ALA A 11 -7.78 11.38 31.96
CA ALA A 11 -7.53 10.22 31.11
C ALA A 11 -6.23 9.47 31.47
N CYS A 12 -5.14 10.20 31.73
CA CYS A 12 -3.85 9.60 32.09
C CYS A 12 -3.87 8.90 33.48
N THR A 13 -4.58 9.49 34.44
CA THR A 13 -4.60 9.04 35.84
C THR A 13 -5.62 7.94 36.10
N SER A 14 -6.74 7.92 35.37
CA SER A 14 -7.88 7.02 35.64
C SER A 14 -7.97 5.79 34.72
N GLY A 15 -7.08 5.64 33.72
CA GLY A 15 -7.14 4.49 32.80
C GLY A 15 -8.39 4.48 31.91
N VAL A 16 -8.93 5.67 31.62
CA VAL A 16 -10.22 5.89 30.94
C VAL A 16 -10.06 5.78 29.42
N ASP A 17 -9.41 4.73 28.95
CA ASP A 17 -9.33 4.43 27.51
C ASP A 17 -10.73 4.19 26.93
N LYS A 18 -11.62 3.60 27.73
CA LYS A 18 -13.05 3.42 27.38
C LYS A 18 -13.80 4.75 27.23
N GLY A 19 -13.50 5.75 28.07
CA GLY A 19 -14.19 7.05 28.00
C GLY A 19 -13.75 7.87 26.79
N ILE A 20 -12.46 7.86 26.45
CA ILE A 20 -11.97 8.51 25.23
C ILE A 20 -12.61 7.89 23.99
N ARG A 21 -12.72 6.55 23.95
CA ARG A 21 -13.38 5.85 22.85
C ARG A 21 -14.85 6.28 22.72
N TRP A 22 -15.60 6.29 23.82
CA TRP A 22 -17.00 6.70 23.81
C TRP A 22 -17.18 8.17 23.38
N ILE A 23 -16.32 9.07 23.87
CA ILE A 23 -16.28 10.48 23.47
C ILE A 23 -16.03 10.62 21.96
N SER A 24 -15.08 9.85 21.42
CA SER A 24 -14.76 9.85 20.00
C SER A 24 -15.91 9.31 19.14
N GLU A 25 -16.54 8.21 19.56
CA GLU A 25 -17.70 7.63 18.87
C GLU A 25 -18.88 8.60 18.90
N LEU A 26 -19.18 9.21 20.05
CA LEU A 26 -20.25 10.20 20.19
C LEU A 26 -20.01 11.42 19.30
N ASN A 27 -18.77 11.86 19.14
CA ASN A 27 -18.44 12.98 18.27
C ASN A 27 -18.72 12.67 16.79
N ILE A 28 -18.33 11.48 16.31
CA ILE A 28 -18.62 11.05 14.94
C ILE A 28 -20.14 10.97 14.72
N TRP A 29 -20.89 10.40 15.66
CA TRP A 29 -22.35 10.35 15.59
C TRP A 29 -23.00 11.73 15.62
N SER A 30 -22.46 12.66 16.42
CA SER A 30 -22.94 14.04 16.50
C SER A 30 -22.74 14.77 15.17
N ALA A 31 -21.56 14.63 14.57
CA ALA A 31 -21.26 15.21 13.26
C ALA A 31 -22.13 14.60 12.16
N ALA A 32 -22.31 13.27 12.14
CA ALA A 32 -23.18 12.59 11.19
C ALA A 32 -24.65 13.00 11.34
N ALA A 33 -25.14 13.12 12.58
CA ALA A 33 -26.49 13.59 12.86
C ALA A 33 -26.70 15.04 12.38
N MET A 34 -25.72 15.91 12.59
CA MET A 34 -25.76 17.30 12.12
C MET A 34 -25.78 17.38 10.59
N LEU A 35 -24.93 16.59 9.91
CA LEU A 35 -24.92 16.50 8.44
C LEU A 35 -26.27 16.02 7.90
N LEU A 36 -26.82 14.96 8.49
CA LEU A 36 -28.10 14.41 8.07
C LEU A 36 -29.25 15.40 8.30
N TYR A 37 -29.25 16.08 9.46
CA TYR A 37 -30.25 17.09 9.78
C TYR A 37 -30.23 18.21 8.74
N ILE A 38 -29.07 18.80 8.48
CA ILE A 38 -28.91 19.89 7.51
C ILE A 38 -29.27 19.44 6.09
N LEU A 39 -28.90 18.21 5.71
CA LEU A 39 -29.27 17.65 4.41
C LEU A 39 -30.79 17.57 4.23
N VAL A 40 -31.53 17.20 5.29
CA VAL A 40 -32.99 17.04 5.26
C VAL A 40 -33.72 18.38 5.42
N THR A 41 -33.25 19.26 6.31
CA THR A 41 -33.91 20.55 6.58
C THR A 41 -33.50 21.66 5.61
N GLY A 42 -32.35 21.49 4.94
CA GLY A 42 -31.93 22.35 3.85
C GLY A 42 -32.58 21.96 2.53
N GLN A 43 -32.05 22.49 1.42
CA GLN A 43 -32.53 22.13 0.09
C GLN A 43 -31.89 20.82 -0.38
N THR A 44 -32.46 19.69 0.05
CA THR A 44 -31.91 18.35 -0.20
C THR A 44 -31.59 18.09 -1.67
N SER A 45 -32.50 18.44 -2.58
CA SER A 45 -32.30 18.22 -4.02
C SER A 45 -31.10 19.00 -4.56
N PHE A 46 -30.98 20.27 -4.15
CA PHE A 46 -29.84 21.11 -4.51
C PHE A 46 -28.53 20.55 -3.94
N LEU A 47 -28.50 20.19 -2.65
CA LEU A 47 -27.29 19.67 -2.01
C LEU A 47 -26.80 18.36 -2.63
N LEU A 48 -27.71 17.43 -2.94
CA LEU A 48 -27.36 16.18 -3.60
C LEU A 48 -26.86 16.39 -5.04
N ASN A 49 -27.53 17.24 -5.82
CA ASN A 49 -27.08 17.57 -7.17
C ASN A 49 -25.70 18.25 -7.17
N ALA A 50 -25.52 19.23 -6.29
CA ALA A 50 -24.28 19.98 -6.19
C ALA A 50 -23.12 19.12 -5.63
N MET A 51 -23.41 18.10 -4.82
CA MET A 51 -22.41 17.11 -4.39
C MET A 51 -21.89 16.29 -5.57
N VAL A 52 -22.78 15.76 -6.43
CA VAL A 52 -22.39 15.03 -7.65
C VAL A 52 -21.53 15.92 -8.56
N GLU A 53 -21.94 17.18 -8.73
CA GLU A 53 -21.20 18.16 -9.52
C GLU A 53 -19.82 18.47 -8.92
N ASN A 54 -19.74 18.69 -7.60
CA ASN A 54 -18.49 18.96 -6.90
C ASN A 54 -17.49 17.80 -7.03
N ILE A 55 -17.95 16.54 -6.94
CA ILE A 55 -17.11 15.35 -7.12
C ILE A 55 -16.58 15.29 -8.56
N GLY A 56 -17.45 15.48 -9.54
CA GLY A 56 -17.04 15.53 -10.96
C GLY A 56 -15.99 16.62 -11.20
N ARG A 57 -16.28 17.84 -10.74
CA ARG A 57 -15.37 18.99 -10.86
C ARG A 57 -14.03 18.73 -10.19
N PHE A 58 -14.01 18.12 -8.99
CA PHE A 58 -12.77 17.75 -8.30
C PHE A 58 -11.91 16.83 -9.16
N ILE A 59 -12.48 15.73 -9.69
CA ILE A 59 -11.74 14.74 -10.48
C ILE A 59 -11.14 15.38 -11.75
N PHE A 60 -11.95 16.16 -12.48
CA PHE A 60 -11.51 16.72 -13.77
C PHE A 60 -10.57 17.94 -13.63
N THR A 61 -10.64 18.68 -12.51
CA THR A 61 -9.75 19.83 -12.27
C THR A 61 -8.48 19.47 -11.49
N LEU A 62 -8.37 18.24 -10.99
CA LEU A 62 -7.22 17.82 -10.17
C LEU A 62 -5.86 18.04 -10.87
N PRO A 63 -5.65 17.62 -12.14
CA PRO A 63 -4.34 17.79 -12.78
C PRO A 63 -3.92 19.27 -12.90
N ASP A 64 -4.88 20.12 -13.29
CA ASP A 64 -4.66 21.57 -13.41
C ASP A 64 -4.34 22.19 -12.05
N ARG A 65 -5.17 21.92 -11.03
CA ARG A 65 -4.97 22.43 -9.67
C ARG A 65 -3.67 21.98 -9.02
N THR A 66 -3.18 20.77 -9.33
CA THR A 66 -1.89 20.29 -8.81
C THR A 66 -0.67 21.05 -9.35
N LEU A 67 -0.82 21.68 -10.51
CA LEU A 67 0.25 22.45 -11.17
C LEU A 67 0.02 23.97 -11.07
N GLN A 68 -1.08 24.39 -10.44
CA GLN A 68 -1.45 25.79 -10.34
C GLN A 68 -0.53 26.53 -9.37
N THR A 69 0.19 27.53 -9.90
CA THR A 69 1.10 28.40 -9.13
C THR A 69 0.64 29.86 -9.08
N PHE A 70 -0.47 30.19 -9.75
CA PHE A 70 -0.99 31.55 -9.89
C PHE A 70 0.04 32.58 -10.40
N ALA A 71 1.05 32.14 -11.17
CA ALA A 71 2.19 32.97 -11.59
C ALA A 71 1.80 34.20 -12.42
N TYR A 72 0.64 34.17 -13.08
CA TYR A 72 0.15 35.25 -13.94
C TYR A 72 -0.96 36.10 -13.29
N GLU A 73 -1.35 35.80 -12.05
CA GLU A 73 -2.42 36.51 -11.35
C GLU A 73 -1.84 37.49 -10.33
N SER A 74 -2.28 38.75 -10.39
CA SER A 74 -1.93 39.76 -9.38
C SER A 74 -2.48 39.35 -8.01
N GLY A 75 -1.61 39.18 -7.02
CA GLY A 75 -1.99 38.66 -5.69
C GLY A 75 -2.06 37.14 -5.61
N GLY A 76 -1.74 36.42 -6.70
CA GLY A 76 -1.77 34.96 -6.76
C GLY A 76 -0.87 34.27 -5.72
N SER A 77 0.30 34.84 -5.45
CA SER A 77 1.23 34.33 -4.43
C SER A 77 0.67 34.41 -3.01
N GLU A 78 -0.05 35.48 -2.68
CA GLU A 78 -0.69 35.67 -1.37
C GLU A 78 -1.88 34.73 -1.19
N TRP A 79 -2.68 34.56 -2.24
CA TRP A 79 -3.76 33.55 -2.24
C TRP A 79 -3.20 32.14 -2.08
N MET A 80 -2.14 31.80 -2.81
CA MET A 80 -1.49 30.49 -2.72
C MET A 80 -0.87 30.25 -1.34
N ALA A 81 -0.31 31.28 -0.70
CA ALA A 81 0.23 31.20 0.65
C ALA A 81 -0.85 30.96 1.71
N SER A 82 -1.96 31.69 1.63
CA SER A 82 -3.07 31.63 2.60
C SER A 82 -3.93 30.37 2.48
N TRP A 83 -4.01 29.76 1.29
CA TRP A 83 -4.82 28.57 1.05
C TRP A 83 -3.97 27.33 0.78
N THR A 84 -3.50 27.17 -0.45
CA THR A 84 -2.87 25.91 -0.90
C THR A 84 -1.64 25.58 -0.07
N LEU A 85 -0.65 26.47 -0.02
CA LEU A 85 0.61 26.20 0.69
C LEU A 85 0.38 26.06 2.20
N PHE A 86 -0.54 26.82 2.79
CA PHE A 86 -0.91 26.67 4.20
C PHE A 86 -1.48 25.26 4.47
N PHE A 87 -2.46 24.78 3.69
CA PHE A 87 -3.01 23.44 3.89
C PHE A 87 -1.99 22.35 3.64
N TRP A 88 -1.15 22.47 2.60
CA TRP A 88 -0.04 21.52 2.37
C TRP A 88 0.91 21.47 3.57
N ALA A 89 1.31 22.64 4.09
CA ALA A 89 2.15 22.78 5.27
C ALA A 89 1.50 22.16 6.52
N PHE A 90 0.22 22.47 6.75
CA PHE A 90 -0.58 21.96 7.85
C PHE A 90 -0.68 20.43 7.82
N TRP A 91 -1.03 19.84 6.68
CA TRP A 91 -1.15 18.39 6.54
C TRP A 91 0.19 17.67 6.68
N LEU A 92 1.28 18.25 6.16
CA LEU A 92 2.63 17.70 6.36
C LEU A 92 3.04 17.71 7.83
N ALA A 93 2.76 18.80 8.56
CA ALA A 93 3.04 18.89 9.99
C ALA A 93 2.22 17.87 10.81
N TRP A 94 1.00 17.56 10.37
CA TRP A 94 0.15 16.53 10.99
C TRP A 94 0.45 15.09 10.55
N GLY A 95 1.21 14.91 9.46
CA GLY A 95 1.55 13.61 8.88
C GLY A 95 2.10 12.59 9.90
N PRO A 96 3.08 12.94 10.77
CA PRO A 96 3.59 12.03 11.79
C PRO A 96 2.53 11.59 12.81
N PHE A 97 1.63 12.49 13.19
CA PHE A 97 0.53 12.23 14.12
C PHE A 97 -0.48 11.25 13.52
N VAL A 98 -0.98 11.55 12.31
CA VAL A 98 -1.95 10.72 11.61
C VAL A 98 -1.34 9.37 11.21
N GLY A 99 -0.08 9.38 10.77
CA GLY A 99 0.65 8.18 10.34
C GLY A 99 0.79 7.13 11.45
N LEU A 100 1.10 7.55 12.69
CA LEU A 100 1.20 6.62 13.82
C LEU A 100 -0.15 6.00 14.16
N PHE A 101 -1.23 6.81 14.14
CA PHE A 101 -2.58 6.33 14.39
C PHE A 101 -3.01 5.31 13.33
N LEU A 102 -2.86 5.67 12.05
CA LEU A 102 -3.16 4.81 10.91
C LEU A 102 -2.37 3.50 10.95
N ALA A 103 -1.07 3.55 11.28
CA ALA A 103 -0.24 2.37 11.40
C ALA A 103 -0.73 1.41 12.51
N ARG A 104 -1.14 1.94 13.67
CA ARG A 104 -1.63 1.14 14.80
C ARG A 104 -2.92 0.40 14.48
N ILE A 105 -3.89 1.06 13.84
CA ILE A 105 -5.19 0.44 13.52
C ILE A 105 -5.13 -0.47 12.28
N SER A 106 -4.05 -0.42 11.50
CA SER A 106 -3.91 -1.15 10.23
C SER A 106 -3.07 -2.42 10.34
N ARG A 107 -2.81 -2.90 11.57
CA ARG A 107 -2.05 -4.14 11.80
C ARG A 107 -2.75 -5.33 11.11
N GLY A 108 -2.00 -6.07 10.29
CA GLY A 108 -2.50 -7.25 9.57
C GLY A 108 -3.19 -6.95 8.23
N ARG A 109 -3.24 -5.69 7.78
CA ARG A 109 -3.72 -5.31 6.45
C ARG A 109 -2.61 -5.36 5.41
N THR A 110 -2.98 -5.61 4.14
CA THR A 110 -2.01 -5.44 3.04
C THR A 110 -1.74 -3.97 2.79
N LEU A 111 -0.55 -3.63 2.25
CA LEU A 111 -0.21 -2.25 1.91
C LEU A 111 -1.23 -1.63 0.94
N ARG A 112 -1.77 -2.44 0.01
CA ARG A 112 -2.79 -1.99 -0.95
C ARG A 112 -4.10 -1.61 -0.26
N GLU A 113 -4.61 -2.48 0.62
CA GLU A 113 -5.84 -2.20 1.40
C GLU A 113 -5.67 -0.95 2.24
N PHE A 114 -4.51 -0.81 2.90
CA PHE A 114 -4.18 0.34 3.71
C PHE A 114 -4.24 1.64 2.91
N VAL A 115 -3.54 1.71 1.78
CA VAL A 115 -3.46 2.93 0.95
C VAL A 115 -4.83 3.31 0.40
N ILE A 116 -5.59 2.34 -0.12
CA ILE A 116 -6.93 2.62 -0.68
C ILE A 116 -7.86 3.14 0.41
N ALA A 117 -7.91 2.49 1.58
CA ALA A 117 -8.78 2.90 2.68
C ALA A 117 -8.37 4.26 3.26
N ALA A 118 -7.06 4.47 3.48
CA ALA A 118 -6.52 5.69 4.06
C ALA A 118 -6.73 6.93 3.17
N ILE A 119 -6.80 6.76 1.84
CA ILE A 119 -7.10 7.86 0.90
C ILE A 119 -8.61 8.02 0.69
N THR A 120 -9.32 6.93 0.42
CA THR A 120 -10.71 7.00 -0.04
C THR A 120 -11.67 7.44 1.07
N ALA A 121 -11.53 6.90 2.28
CA ALA A 121 -12.48 7.20 3.35
C ALA A 121 -12.47 8.69 3.77
N PRO A 122 -11.30 9.35 4.00
CA PRO A 122 -11.28 10.78 4.30
C PRO A 122 -11.81 11.65 3.16
N VAL A 123 -11.43 11.36 1.91
CA VAL A 123 -11.89 12.14 0.74
C VAL A 123 -13.41 12.10 0.59
N LEU A 124 -14.04 10.94 0.82
CA LEU A 124 -15.50 10.83 0.81
C LEU A 124 -16.15 11.63 1.94
N CYS A 125 -15.58 11.59 3.15
CA CYS A 125 -16.05 12.41 4.27
C CYS A 125 -15.95 13.91 3.95
N ASP A 126 -14.83 14.35 3.34
CA ASP A 126 -14.64 15.74 2.94
C ASP A 126 -15.65 16.16 1.88
N PHE A 127 -15.93 15.31 0.88
CA PHE A 127 -16.98 15.60 -0.10
C PHE A 127 -18.35 15.79 0.55
N LEU A 128 -18.70 14.98 1.54
CA LEU A 128 -19.97 15.10 2.27
C LEU A 128 -20.02 16.40 3.06
N ILE A 129 -19.02 16.67 3.89
CA ILE A 129 -19.00 17.84 4.78
C ILE A 129 -18.94 19.14 3.97
N VAL A 130 -17.98 19.26 3.05
CA VAL A 130 -17.77 20.48 2.28
C VAL A 130 -18.94 20.74 1.34
N SER A 131 -19.53 19.70 0.73
CA SER A 131 -20.70 19.92 -0.14
C SER A 131 -21.95 20.28 0.65
N ILE A 132 -22.21 19.66 1.80
CA ILE A 132 -23.42 19.96 2.59
C ILE A 132 -23.33 21.36 3.19
N PHE A 133 -22.27 21.66 3.95
CA PHE A 133 -22.14 22.96 4.61
C PHE A 133 -21.75 24.08 3.64
N GLY A 134 -20.77 23.83 2.78
CA GLY A 134 -20.26 24.82 1.84
C GLY A 134 -21.31 25.22 0.81
N ASN A 135 -22.04 24.27 0.23
CA ASN A 135 -23.09 24.62 -0.73
C ASN A 135 -24.31 25.24 -0.03
N SER A 136 -24.60 24.89 1.22
CA SER A 136 -25.65 25.59 1.99
C SER A 136 -25.29 27.07 2.20
N ALA A 137 -24.04 27.36 2.60
CA ALA A 137 -23.56 28.74 2.72
C ALA A 137 -23.59 29.46 1.36
N MET A 138 -23.13 28.79 0.30
CA MET A 138 -23.11 29.36 -1.04
C MET A 138 -24.53 29.66 -1.55
N HIS A 139 -25.51 28.82 -1.22
CA HIS A 139 -26.90 29.01 -1.60
C HIS A 139 -27.46 30.32 -1.03
N GLU A 140 -27.18 30.62 0.24
CA GLU A 140 -27.58 31.87 0.87
C GLU A 140 -26.95 33.10 0.20
N VAL A 141 -25.66 33.02 -0.10
CA VAL A 141 -24.94 34.11 -0.78
C VAL A 141 -25.47 34.32 -2.20
N LEU A 142 -25.69 33.26 -2.96
CA LEU A 142 -26.22 33.32 -4.34
C LEU A 142 -27.67 33.83 -4.38
N ASN A 143 -28.44 33.65 -3.32
CA ASN A 143 -29.78 34.23 -3.17
C ASN A 143 -29.78 35.68 -2.67
N GLY A 144 -28.61 36.31 -2.56
CA GLY A 144 -28.48 37.74 -2.25
C GLY A 144 -28.24 38.07 -0.79
N ASN A 145 -27.91 37.09 0.07
CA ASN A 145 -27.54 37.33 1.47
C ASN A 145 -26.09 37.86 1.57
N THR A 146 -25.88 39.10 1.11
CA THR A 146 -24.56 39.75 1.10
C THR A 146 -24.03 40.04 2.50
N ALA A 147 -24.90 40.31 3.46
CA ALA A 147 -24.53 40.50 4.86
C ALA A 147 -23.89 39.24 5.46
N PHE A 148 -24.44 38.06 5.17
CA PHE A 148 -23.81 36.80 5.54
C PHE A 148 -22.47 36.57 4.82
N ALA A 149 -22.40 36.90 3.53
CA ALA A 149 -21.16 36.76 2.77
C ALA A 149 -20.01 37.59 3.39
N GLU A 150 -20.29 38.83 3.77
CA GLU A 150 -19.34 39.71 4.44
C GLU A 150 -18.94 39.15 5.81
N LEU A 151 -19.91 38.78 6.65
CA LEU A 151 -19.66 38.17 7.96
C LEU A 151 -18.79 36.91 7.87
N ALA A 152 -19.13 35.99 6.96
CA ALA A 152 -18.40 34.74 6.77
C ALA A 152 -16.98 34.93 6.23
N THR A 153 -16.72 36.04 5.54
CA THR A 153 -15.39 36.37 5.01
C THR A 153 -14.55 37.10 6.05
N THR A 154 -15.13 38.03 6.81
CA THR A 154 -14.40 38.82 7.81
C THR A 154 -14.18 38.05 9.11
N SER A 155 -15.13 37.21 9.50
CA SER A 155 -15.10 36.43 10.74
C SER A 155 -15.61 35.01 10.48
N PRO A 156 -14.80 34.12 9.89
CA PRO A 156 -15.20 32.76 9.52
C PRO A 156 -15.81 31.96 10.69
N GLU A 157 -15.28 32.14 11.91
CA GLU A 157 -15.80 31.53 13.12
C GLU A 157 -17.23 31.98 13.46
N GLU A 158 -17.57 33.25 13.23
CA GLU A 158 -18.93 33.76 13.40
C GLU A 158 -19.83 33.32 12.23
N GLY A 159 -19.28 33.28 11.02
CA GLY A 159 -19.95 32.79 9.81
C GLY A 159 -20.47 31.36 9.98
N TRP A 160 -19.70 30.48 10.64
CA TRP A 160 -20.14 29.12 10.97
C TRP A 160 -21.44 29.12 11.80
N TYR A 161 -21.49 29.90 12.88
CA TYR A 161 -22.69 29.96 13.73
C TYR A 161 -23.85 30.71 13.07
N ALA A 162 -23.56 31.73 12.27
CA ALA A 162 -24.55 32.44 11.48
C ALA A 162 -25.24 31.51 10.47
N LEU A 163 -24.48 30.63 9.80
CA LEU A 163 -25.03 29.61 8.91
C LEU A 163 -25.96 28.65 9.66
N LEU A 164 -25.53 28.12 10.81
CA LEU A 164 -26.37 27.22 11.61
C LEU A 164 -27.65 27.89 12.10
N ASN A 165 -27.62 29.20 12.33
CA ASN A 165 -28.78 29.98 12.75
C ASN A 165 -29.85 30.15 11.66
N MET A 166 -29.52 29.86 10.40
CA MET A 166 -30.44 29.94 9.27
C MET A 166 -31.32 28.69 9.13
N PHE A 167 -30.97 27.60 9.82
CA PHE A 167 -31.71 26.34 9.77
C PHE A 167 -32.78 26.26 10.87
N PRO A 168 -33.90 25.53 10.62
CA PRO A 168 -34.89 25.30 11.66
C PRO A 168 -34.26 24.59 12.85
N GLY A 169 -34.59 24.98 14.08
CA GLY A 169 -33.98 24.42 15.29
C GLY A 169 -32.55 24.93 15.55
N ALA A 170 -32.21 26.13 15.06
CA ALA A 170 -30.92 26.81 15.24
C ALA A 170 -30.26 26.62 16.62
N THR A 171 -30.99 26.81 17.72
CA THR A 171 -30.45 26.64 19.08
C THR A 171 -29.89 25.24 19.33
N PHE A 172 -30.60 24.21 18.83
CA PHE A 172 -30.14 22.82 18.93
C PHE A 172 -28.90 22.58 18.05
N LEU A 173 -28.90 23.07 16.80
CA LEU A 173 -27.77 22.94 15.89
C LEU A 173 -26.51 23.67 16.38
N ILE A 174 -26.66 24.89 16.89
CA ILE A 174 -25.56 25.65 17.49
C ILE A 174 -25.01 24.90 18.70
N GLY A 175 -25.89 24.43 19.60
CA GLY A 175 -25.48 23.62 20.75
C GLY A 175 -24.74 22.34 20.35
N LEU A 176 -25.24 21.62 19.33
CA LEU A 176 -24.62 20.42 18.80
C LEU A 176 -23.28 20.71 18.12
N GLY A 177 -23.18 21.81 17.36
CA GLY A 177 -21.97 22.25 16.69
C GLY A 177 -20.89 22.67 17.70
N THR A 178 -21.25 23.44 18.73
CA THR A 178 -20.34 23.79 19.83
C THR A 178 -19.88 22.55 20.60
N LEU A 179 -20.79 21.61 20.89
CA LEU A 179 -20.45 20.34 21.53
C LEU A 179 -19.48 19.53 20.67
N SER A 180 -19.80 19.32 19.39
CA SER A 180 -18.94 18.56 18.46
C SER A 180 -17.57 19.22 18.31
N GLY A 181 -17.49 20.54 18.11
CA GLY A 181 -16.23 21.27 18.04
C GLY A 181 -15.39 21.11 19.32
N MET A 182 -16.03 21.18 20.49
CA MET A 182 -15.37 20.91 21.76
C MET A 182 -14.84 19.47 21.85
N LEU A 183 -15.64 18.47 21.43
CA LEU A 183 -15.24 17.07 21.47
C LEU A 183 -14.09 16.78 20.49
N PHE A 184 -14.15 17.30 19.25
CA PHE A 184 -13.05 17.21 18.28
C PHE A 184 -11.76 17.79 18.87
N TYR A 185 -11.84 18.97 19.49
CA TYR A 185 -10.70 19.58 20.13
C TYR A 185 -10.14 18.71 21.27
N LEU A 186 -11.01 18.21 22.16
CA LEU A 186 -10.63 17.36 23.28
C LEU A 186 -9.94 16.06 22.85
N THR A 187 -10.51 15.35 21.88
CA THR A 187 -9.95 14.08 21.37
C THR A 187 -8.64 14.31 20.64
N SER A 188 -8.53 15.41 19.87
CA SER A 188 -7.33 15.74 19.11
C SER A 188 -6.19 16.15 20.03
N ALA A 189 -6.45 17.02 21.01
CA ALA A 189 -5.43 17.45 21.98
C ALA A 189 -4.89 16.27 22.79
N ASN A 190 -5.78 15.39 23.25
CA ASN A 190 -5.41 14.21 24.00
C ASN A 190 -4.55 13.22 23.18
N SER A 191 -4.93 12.99 21.92
CA SER A 191 -4.19 12.12 21.00
C SER A 191 -2.85 12.74 20.61
N GLY A 192 -2.80 14.04 20.35
CA GLY A 192 -1.57 14.78 20.03
C GLY A 192 -0.55 14.68 21.16
N ALA A 193 -0.99 14.89 22.40
CA ALA A 193 -0.13 14.74 23.59
C ALA A 193 0.42 13.31 23.74
N MET A 194 -0.39 12.29 23.43
CA MET A 194 0.05 10.89 23.42
C MET A 194 1.15 10.66 22.37
N VAL A 195 0.97 11.12 21.13
CA VAL A 195 1.97 10.96 20.08
C VAL A 195 3.27 11.68 20.42
N MET A 196 3.19 12.91 20.95
CA MET A 196 4.39 13.65 21.37
C MET A 196 5.14 12.92 22.51
N SER A 197 4.41 12.30 23.44
CA SER A 197 5.02 11.45 24.46
C SER A 197 5.71 10.22 23.86
N ASN A 198 5.15 9.64 22.79
CA ASN A 198 5.75 8.50 22.10
C ASN A 198 7.03 8.88 21.38
N PHE A 199 7.06 10.01 20.68
CA PHE A 199 8.26 10.48 19.99
C PHE A 199 9.36 11.00 20.92
N SER A 200 8.99 11.41 22.14
CA SER A 200 9.93 11.92 23.14
C SER A 200 10.42 10.85 24.12
N SER A 201 10.11 9.57 23.88
CA SER A 201 10.54 8.46 24.74
C SER A 201 11.01 7.25 23.92
N THR A 202 11.91 6.45 24.51
CA THR A 202 12.26 5.16 23.94
C THR A 202 11.26 4.13 24.45
N ILE A 203 10.42 3.62 23.54
CA ILE A 203 9.40 2.62 23.86
C ILE A 203 9.88 1.26 23.38
N PRO A 204 10.08 0.27 24.27
CA PRO A 204 10.52 -1.08 23.89
C PRO A 204 9.48 -1.85 23.05
N ASP A 205 8.20 -1.59 23.31
CA ASP A 205 7.07 -2.22 22.63
C ASP A 205 6.23 -1.14 21.91
N PRO A 206 6.21 -1.10 20.56
CA PRO A 206 5.43 -0.12 19.80
C PRO A 206 3.92 -0.08 20.09
N SER A 207 3.39 -1.13 20.74
CA SER A 207 1.99 -1.20 21.17
C SER A 207 1.71 -0.44 22.46
N GLN A 208 2.75 -0.02 23.18
CA GLN A 208 2.62 0.76 24.41
C GLN A 208 2.72 2.26 24.14
N ASP A 209 2.15 3.04 25.06
CA ASP A 209 2.26 4.49 25.05
C ASP A 209 3.42 4.96 25.93
N GLY A 210 3.93 6.15 25.60
CA GLY A 210 4.96 6.84 26.33
C GLY A 210 4.54 7.14 27.77
N ALA A 211 5.52 7.51 28.59
CA ALA A 211 5.30 7.74 30.01
C ALA A 211 4.17 8.77 30.26
N LYS A 212 3.23 8.42 31.15
CA LYS A 212 2.04 9.24 31.46
C LYS A 212 2.37 10.70 31.82
N TRP A 213 3.45 10.91 32.57
CA TRP A 213 3.90 12.26 32.95
C TRP A 213 4.32 13.09 31.72
N LEU A 214 4.93 12.45 30.72
CA LEU A 214 5.41 13.10 29.50
C LEU A 214 4.21 13.51 28.62
N ARG A 215 3.16 12.70 28.58
CA ARG A 215 1.87 13.06 27.96
C ARG A 215 1.23 14.27 28.64
N ILE A 216 1.20 14.31 29.98
CA ILE A 216 0.68 15.47 30.72
C ILE A 216 1.53 16.72 30.44
N PHE A 217 2.86 16.58 30.43
CA PHE A 217 3.79 17.65 30.08
C PHE A 217 3.48 18.26 28.70
N TRP A 218 3.35 17.41 27.67
CA TRP A 218 3.02 17.87 26.32
C TRP A 218 1.61 18.47 26.21
N ALA A 219 0.62 17.94 26.95
CA ALA A 219 -0.72 18.52 26.99
C ALA A 219 -0.72 19.94 27.60
N ILE A 220 0.06 20.18 28.66
CA ILE A 220 0.19 21.50 29.28
C ILE A 220 0.95 22.44 28.33
N LEU A 221 2.07 21.98 27.76
CA LEU A 221 2.91 22.80 26.89
C LEU A 221 2.15 23.24 25.63
N THR A 222 1.40 22.33 25.00
CA THR A 222 0.55 22.65 23.84
C THR A 222 -0.54 23.66 24.22
N ALA A 223 -1.21 23.50 25.37
CA ALA A 223 -2.20 24.48 25.83
C ALA A 223 -1.61 25.87 26.08
N VAL A 224 -0.41 25.95 26.68
CA VAL A 224 0.31 27.22 26.88
C VAL A 224 0.67 27.84 25.53
N LEU A 225 1.18 27.05 24.59
CA LEU A 225 1.52 27.52 23.25
C LEU A 225 0.28 28.03 22.50
N THR A 226 -0.85 27.32 22.59
CA THR A 226 -2.11 27.77 21.98
C THR A 226 -2.57 29.11 22.55
N ILE A 227 -2.54 29.28 23.88
CA ILE A 227 -2.90 30.56 24.51
C ILE A 227 -1.95 31.68 24.07
N ALA A 228 -0.64 31.42 24.03
CA ALA A 228 0.34 32.39 23.57
C ALA A 228 0.09 32.83 22.12
N MET A 229 -0.24 31.89 21.23
CA MET A 229 -0.57 32.20 19.83
C MET A 229 -1.88 32.96 19.69
N LEU A 230 -2.91 32.61 20.47
CA LEU A 230 -4.17 33.36 20.50
C LEU A 230 -3.97 34.82 20.93
N ILE A 231 -3.05 35.07 21.86
CA ILE A 231 -2.70 36.43 22.31
C ILE A 231 -1.84 37.18 21.28
N ALA A 232 -0.92 36.49 20.60
CA ALA A 232 0.02 37.10 19.66
C ALA A 232 -0.63 37.61 18.37
N GLY A 233 -1.71 36.95 17.92
CA GLY A 233 -2.44 37.35 16.72
C GLY A 233 -3.40 36.29 16.17
N GLY A 234 -3.76 35.28 16.97
CA GLY A 234 -4.81 34.33 16.62
C GLY A 234 -4.45 33.39 15.48
N VAL A 235 -5.42 33.13 14.61
CA VAL A 235 -5.32 32.16 13.52
C VAL A 235 -4.24 32.55 12.52
N THR A 236 -4.16 33.81 12.13
CA THR A 236 -3.18 34.30 11.15
C THR A 236 -1.74 34.10 11.61
N THR A 237 -1.44 34.32 12.90
CA THR A 237 -0.12 34.02 13.45
C THR A 237 0.21 32.53 13.40
N MET A 238 -0.78 31.66 13.65
CA MET A 238 -0.61 30.21 13.55
C MET A 238 -0.37 29.75 12.11
N GLU A 239 -1.03 30.36 11.12
CA GLU A 239 -0.84 30.06 9.69
C GLU A 239 0.60 30.32 9.26
N TYR A 240 1.12 31.52 9.54
CA TYR A 240 2.50 31.88 9.21
C TYR A 240 3.53 31.01 9.93
N ALA A 241 3.32 30.72 11.22
CA ALA A 241 4.21 29.83 11.96
C ALA A 241 4.24 28.43 11.33
N THR A 242 3.08 27.90 10.93
CA THR A 242 2.96 26.58 10.30
C THR A 242 3.70 26.53 8.97
N LEU A 243 3.58 27.57 8.14
CA LEU A 243 4.32 27.68 6.87
C LEU A 243 5.84 27.65 7.07
N ILE A 244 6.35 28.36 8.09
CA ILE A 244 7.79 28.38 8.40
C ILE A 244 8.29 26.99 8.79
N PHE A 245 7.56 26.27 9.64
CA PHE A 245 7.95 24.93 10.10
C PHE A 245 7.73 23.84 9.04
N ALA A 246 6.86 24.06 8.05
CA ALA A 246 6.61 23.06 7.01
C ALA A 246 7.77 22.86 6.05
N LEU A 247 8.61 23.88 5.82
CA LEU A 247 9.78 23.75 4.94
C LEU A 247 10.75 22.64 5.42
N PRO A 248 11.26 22.65 6.67
CA PRO A 248 12.12 21.56 7.14
C PRO A 248 11.38 20.22 7.23
N VAL A 249 10.09 20.22 7.59
CA VAL A 249 9.27 18.99 7.63
C VAL A 249 9.13 18.36 6.24
N THR A 250 9.06 19.17 5.18
CA THR A 250 9.02 18.68 3.80
C THR A 250 10.29 17.90 3.46
N VAL A 251 11.47 18.43 3.82
CA VAL A 251 12.75 17.71 3.61
C VAL A 251 12.74 16.37 4.35
N ILE A 252 12.26 16.35 5.60
CA ILE A 252 12.14 15.12 6.39
C ILE A 252 11.19 14.13 5.70
N ALA A 253 10.05 14.58 5.16
CA ALA A 253 9.10 13.73 4.46
C ALA A 253 9.73 13.03 3.25
N TRP A 254 10.56 13.74 2.47
CA TRP A 254 11.31 13.14 1.35
C TRP A 254 12.32 12.08 1.81
N LEU A 255 13.02 12.32 2.92
CA LEU A 255 13.94 11.34 3.51
C LEU A 255 13.20 10.10 4.01
N VAL A 256 12.02 10.27 4.61
CA VAL A 256 11.16 9.15 5.04
C VAL A 256 10.67 8.35 3.84
N MET A 257 10.21 9.00 2.76
CA MET A 257 9.82 8.32 1.52
C MET A 257 10.96 7.50 0.92
N ALA A 258 12.17 8.07 0.86
CA ALA A 258 13.36 7.37 0.36
C ALA A 258 13.74 6.16 1.24
N SER A 259 13.71 6.35 2.57
CA SER A 259 13.99 5.28 3.54
C SER A 259 12.97 4.14 3.45
N PHE A 260 11.69 4.48 3.36
CA PHE A 260 10.61 3.49 3.24
C PHE A 260 10.69 2.71 1.92
N SER A 261 10.99 3.39 0.81
CA SER A 261 11.23 2.72 -0.48
C SER A 261 12.40 1.73 -0.41
N LYS A 262 13.49 2.09 0.29
CA LYS A 262 14.60 1.17 0.53
C LYS A 262 14.18 -0.04 1.37
N ALA A 263 13.38 0.15 2.40
CA ALA A 263 12.86 -0.94 3.22
C ALA A 263 11.99 -1.92 2.42
N LEU A 264 11.05 -1.41 1.60
CA LEU A 264 10.22 -2.24 0.73
C LEU A 264 11.02 -3.02 -0.31
N ARG A 265 12.08 -2.42 -0.86
CA ARG A 265 13.00 -3.12 -1.79
C ARG A 265 13.74 -4.26 -1.09
N MET A 266 14.12 -4.07 0.17
CA MET A 266 14.81 -5.09 0.96
C MET A 266 13.87 -6.26 1.31
N GLU A 267 12.63 -5.96 1.70
CA GLU A 267 11.60 -6.98 1.95
C GLU A 267 11.26 -7.77 0.68
N ARG A 268 11.19 -7.10 -0.47
CA ARG A 268 11.04 -7.77 -1.78
C ARG A 268 12.20 -8.71 -2.06
N ALA A 269 13.44 -8.26 -1.84
CA ALA A 269 14.64 -9.09 -2.05
C ALA A 269 14.67 -10.31 -1.11
N GLU A 270 14.27 -10.14 0.15
CA GLU A 270 14.13 -11.25 1.10
C GLU A 270 13.07 -12.26 0.63
N ARG A 271 11.90 -11.77 0.20
CA ARG A 271 10.83 -12.61 -0.34
C ARG A 271 11.26 -13.38 -1.60
N GLU A 272 11.93 -12.72 -2.53
CA GLU A 272 12.47 -13.36 -3.74
C GLU A 272 13.51 -14.44 -3.39
N GLY A 273 14.39 -14.17 -2.42
CA GLY A 273 15.34 -15.16 -1.90
C GLY A 273 14.67 -16.40 -1.28
N HIS A 274 13.52 -16.22 -0.60
CA HIS A 274 12.74 -17.35 -0.07
C HIS A 274 12.08 -18.20 -1.16
N VAL A 275 11.58 -17.57 -2.23
CA VAL A 275 10.93 -18.27 -3.36
C VAL A 275 11.96 -19.10 -4.13
N MET A 276 13.13 -18.53 -4.44
CA MET A 276 14.23 -19.25 -5.11
C MET A 276 14.65 -20.51 -4.33
N ARG A 277 14.61 -20.47 -2.99
CA ARG A 277 14.93 -21.63 -2.14
C ARG A 277 13.85 -22.71 -2.20
N ARG A 278 12.56 -22.34 -2.25
CA ARG A 278 11.44 -23.29 -2.22
C ARG A 278 11.32 -24.10 -3.51
N GLN A 279 11.71 -23.53 -4.64
CA GLN A 279 11.64 -24.20 -5.94
C GLN A 279 12.73 -25.28 -6.12
N SER A 280 13.82 -25.25 -5.34
CA SER A 280 14.84 -26.32 -5.35
C SER A 280 14.45 -27.60 -4.58
N THR A 281 13.28 -27.61 -3.93
CA THR A 281 12.74 -28.76 -3.21
C THR A 281 11.36 -29.06 -3.76
N ALA A 282 11.24 -30.08 -4.62
CA ALA A 282 9.97 -30.63 -5.07
C ALA A 282 9.03 -30.74 -3.86
N ALA A 283 7.86 -30.09 -3.97
CA ALA A 283 6.97 -29.85 -2.85
C ALA A 283 6.11 -31.07 -2.55
N HIS A 284 5.91 -31.97 -3.52
CA HIS A 284 5.06 -33.15 -3.39
C HIS A 284 5.74 -34.40 -3.98
N GLY A 285 5.62 -35.53 -3.28
CA GLY A 285 5.74 -36.86 -3.90
C GLY A 285 7.05 -37.66 -3.73
N GLY A 286 8.21 -37.03 -3.61
CA GLY A 286 9.48 -37.75 -3.48
C GLY A 286 10.00 -37.81 -2.05
N MET A 287 10.30 -39.00 -1.53
CA MET A 287 11.01 -39.15 -0.25
C MET A 287 12.35 -38.40 -0.34
N VAL A 288 12.44 -37.22 0.28
CA VAL A 288 13.66 -36.41 0.32
C VAL A 288 14.78 -37.32 0.84
N PRO A 289 15.83 -37.63 0.06
CA PRO A 289 16.97 -38.34 0.60
C PRO A 289 17.49 -37.49 1.75
N ASP A 290 17.68 -38.10 2.90
CA ASP A 290 18.06 -37.49 4.17
C ASP A 290 19.46 -36.85 4.06
N ARG A 291 19.57 -35.72 3.35
CA ARG A 291 20.78 -34.93 3.32
C ARG A 291 20.96 -34.40 4.72
N THR A 292 21.90 -34.98 5.46
CA THR A 292 22.32 -34.44 6.75
C THR A 292 22.57 -32.95 6.60
N TRP A 293 22.19 -32.14 7.59
CA TRP A 293 22.38 -30.67 7.55
C TRP A 293 23.83 -30.28 7.23
N ARG A 294 24.80 -31.16 7.53
CA ARG A 294 26.22 -31.06 7.17
C ARG A 294 26.45 -31.11 5.65
N GLN A 295 25.80 -32.02 4.93
CA GLN A 295 25.86 -32.10 3.47
C GLN A 295 25.16 -30.90 2.81
N ARG A 296 24.05 -30.41 3.39
CA ARG A 296 23.40 -29.17 2.92
C ARG A 296 24.32 -27.95 3.10
N LEU A 297 25.01 -27.86 4.23
CA LEU A 297 25.97 -26.78 4.50
C LEU A 297 27.18 -26.85 3.57
N ALA A 298 27.67 -28.05 3.25
CA ALA A 298 28.75 -28.24 2.28
C ALA A 298 28.32 -27.81 0.86
N GLY A 299 27.10 -28.15 0.45
CA GLY A 299 26.53 -27.76 -0.85
C GLY A 299 26.29 -26.25 -0.99
N MET A 300 25.90 -25.56 0.08
CA MET A 300 25.73 -24.10 0.09
C MET A 300 27.03 -23.31 -0.19
N ARG A 301 28.19 -23.98 -0.16
CA ARG A 301 29.51 -23.39 -0.43
C ARG A 301 30.22 -24.01 -1.64
N SER A 302 29.58 -24.94 -2.34
CA SER A 302 30.15 -25.55 -3.54
C SER A 302 29.65 -24.80 -4.77
N TYR A 303 30.58 -24.20 -5.51
CA TYR A 303 30.31 -23.56 -6.80
C TYR A 303 30.72 -24.54 -7.91
N PRO A 304 29.76 -25.18 -8.62
CA PRO A 304 30.09 -26.19 -9.61
C PRO A 304 30.90 -25.62 -10.78
N SER A 305 31.93 -26.37 -11.18
CA SER A 305 32.67 -26.12 -12.41
C SER A 305 31.87 -26.56 -13.63
N LYS A 306 32.21 -26.00 -14.80
CA LYS A 306 31.64 -26.40 -16.10
C LYS A 306 31.61 -27.91 -16.33
N LYS A 307 32.69 -28.61 -15.93
CA LYS A 307 32.78 -30.09 -16.03
C LYS A 307 31.78 -30.81 -15.14
N GLN A 308 31.56 -30.31 -13.92
CA GLN A 308 30.59 -30.90 -12.99
C GLN A 308 29.16 -30.72 -13.48
N VAL A 309 28.84 -29.55 -14.06
CA VAL A 309 27.54 -29.29 -14.68
C VAL A 309 27.31 -30.20 -15.88
N ALA A 310 28.29 -30.32 -16.79
CA ALA A 310 28.17 -31.22 -17.94
C ALA A 310 27.91 -32.67 -17.52
N LEU A 311 28.62 -33.14 -16.49
CA LEU A 311 28.46 -34.51 -15.96
C LEU A 311 27.10 -34.71 -15.27
N PHE A 312 26.56 -33.68 -14.62
CA PHE A 312 25.20 -33.72 -14.06
C PHE A 312 24.13 -33.78 -15.16
N MET A 313 24.28 -32.98 -16.22
CA MET A 313 23.37 -32.99 -17.36
C MET A 313 23.35 -34.36 -18.04
N GLU A 314 24.51 -34.97 -18.26
CA GLU A 314 24.64 -36.28 -18.90
C GLU A 314 24.13 -37.44 -18.02
N ARG A 315 24.45 -37.44 -16.72
CA ARG A 315 24.16 -38.58 -15.82
C ARG A 315 22.83 -38.49 -15.08
N THR A 316 22.28 -37.30 -14.91
CA THR A 316 21.09 -37.08 -14.09
C THR A 316 20.00 -36.36 -14.86
N GLY A 317 20.31 -35.21 -15.48
CA GLY A 317 19.32 -34.36 -16.14
C GLY A 317 18.67 -35.03 -17.36
N GLN A 318 19.48 -35.45 -18.34
CA GLN A 318 18.98 -36.12 -19.54
C GLN A 318 18.26 -37.44 -19.24
N PRO A 319 18.80 -38.36 -18.41
CA PRO A 319 18.09 -39.59 -18.08
C PRO A 319 16.75 -39.34 -17.37
N ALA A 320 16.68 -38.35 -16.45
CA ALA A 320 15.43 -37.99 -15.80
C ALA A 320 14.36 -37.55 -16.80
N LEU A 321 14.68 -36.62 -17.70
CA LEU A 321 13.73 -36.15 -18.72
C LEU A 321 13.36 -37.24 -19.73
N ALA A 322 14.31 -38.11 -20.10
CA ALA A 322 14.04 -39.24 -20.99
C ALA A 322 13.08 -40.25 -20.37
N ASP A 323 13.20 -40.53 -19.06
CA ASP A 323 12.29 -41.44 -18.37
C ASP A 323 10.88 -40.83 -18.24
N VAL A 324 10.78 -39.53 -17.95
CA VAL A 324 9.48 -38.82 -17.94
C VAL A 324 8.84 -38.79 -19.34
N ALA A 325 9.61 -38.50 -20.40
CA ALA A 325 9.12 -38.52 -21.78
C ALA A 325 8.55 -39.89 -22.19
N LYS A 326 9.26 -40.97 -21.84
CA LYS A 326 8.80 -42.35 -22.08
C LYS A 326 7.49 -42.64 -21.35
N GLU A 327 7.37 -42.21 -20.10
CA GLU A 327 6.16 -42.42 -19.31
C GLU A 327 4.96 -41.65 -19.89
N PHE A 328 5.13 -40.38 -20.27
CA PHE A 328 4.11 -39.62 -20.99
C PHE A 328 3.70 -40.31 -22.29
N THR A 329 4.67 -40.81 -23.07
CA THR A 329 4.40 -41.54 -24.32
C THR A 329 3.63 -42.85 -24.06
N ALA A 330 3.97 -43.57 -23.00
CA ALA A 330 3.27 -44.80 -22.59
C ALA A 330 1.82 -44.53 -22.19
N GLN A 331 1.52 -43.33 -21.69
CA GLN A 331 0.17 -42.88 -21.35
C GLN A 331 -0.57 -42.22 -22.53
N ASN A 332 -0.04 -42.31 -23.76
CA ASN A 332 -0.59 -41.74 -25.00
C ASN A 332 -0.56 -40.21 -25.09
N TYR A 333 0.33 -39.53 -24.36
CA TYR A 333 0.65 -38.13 -24.63
C TYR A 333 1.69 -38.03 -25.75
N GLU A 334 1.61 -36.98 -26.57
CA GLU A 334 2.66 -36.65 -27.53
C GLU A 334 3.76 -35.86 -26.79
N ALA A 335 4.86 -36.54 -26.45
CA ALA A 335 5.99 -35.95 -25.74
C ALA A 335 7.29 -36.07 -26.54
N THR A 336 8.00 -34.97 -26.71
CA THR A 336 9.31 -34.93 -27.38
C THR A 336 10.41 -34.53 -26.41
N LEU A 337 11.61 -35.09 -26.61
CA LEU A 337 12.82 -34.71 -25.91
C LEU A 337 13.83 -34.15 -26.91
N ASP A 338 13.97 -32.84 -26.93
CA ASP A 338 14.88 -32.13 -27.81
C ASP A 338 16.22 -31.86 -27.11
N VAL A 339 17.31 -32.01 -27.86
CA VAL A 339 18.67 -31.72 -27.38
C VAL A 339 19.21 -30.55 -28.19
N ASN A 340 19.41 -29.42 -27.54
CA ASN A 340 19.94 -28.22 -28.17
C ASN A 340 21.33 -27.93 -27.63
N THR A 341 22.29 -27.60 -28.48
CA THR A 341 23.62 -27.18 -27.99
C THR A 341 23.52 -25.74 -27.53
N ASN A 342 23.71 -25.46 -26.23
CA ASN A 342 23.81 -24.08 -25.76
C ASN A 342 25.13 -23.49 -26.26
N GLU A 343 25.08 -22.56 -27.22
CA GLU A 343 26.26 -21.92 -27.81
C GLU A 343 27.05 -21.07 -26.79
N GLU A 344 26.40 -20.53 -25.76
CA GLU A 344 27.03 -19.67 -24.76
C GLU A 344 27.95 -20.46 -23.81
N VAL A 345 27.45 -21.59 -23.31
CA VAL A 345 28.17 -22.41 -22.32
C VAL A 345 28.82 -23.63 -22.97
N GLY A 346 28.43 -24.06 -24.17
CA GLY A 346 28.94 -25.26 -24.83
C GLY A 346 28.57 -26.57 -24.11
N ILE A 347 27.45 -26.57 -23.38
CA ILE A 347 26.84 -27.75 -22.75
C ILE A 347 25.45 -27.90 -23.37
N SER A 348 25.08 -29.10 -23.80
CA SER A 348 23.74 -29.33 -24.36
C SER A 348 22.64 -29.05 -23.32
N SER A 349 21.63 -28.29 -23.71
CA SER A 349 20.36 -28.22 -23.00
C SER A 349 19.43 -29.34 -23.47
N HIS A 350 18.54 -29.75 -22.57
CA HIS A 350 17.56 -30.80 -22.83
C HIS A 350 16.17 -30.22 -22.55
N SER A 351 15.28 -30.27 -23.55
CA SER A 351 13.92 -29.78 -23.45
C SER A 351 12.91 -30.91 -23.59
N LEU A 352 12.06 -31.06 -22.59
CA LEU A 352 10.88 -31.90 -22.63
C LEU A 352 9.67 -31.04 -23.04
N VAL A 353 9.03 -31.40 -24.14
CA VAL A 353 7.79 -30.78 -24.59
C VAL A 353 6.68 -31.83 -24.57
N VAL A 354 5.56 -31.51 -23.90
CA VAL A 354 4.36 -32.35 -23.91
C VAL A 354 3.24 -31.57 -24.58
N THR A 355 2.83 -32.04 -25.75
CA THR A 355 1.78 -31.42 -26.56
C THR A 355 0.42 -31.65 -25.91
N ILE A 356 -0.36 -30.58 -25.78
CA ILE A 356 -1.73 -30.65 -25.25
C ILE A 356 -2.68 -30.10 -26.34
N PRO A 357 -3.53 -30.93 -26.95
CA PRO A 357 -4.43 -30.50 -28.01
C PRO A 357 -5.28 -29.28 -27.60
N GLU A 358 -5.40 -28.32 -28.51
CA GLU A 358 -6.20 -27.08 -28.34
C GLU A 358 -5.74 -26.16 -27.19
N HIS A 359 -4.61 -26.47 -26.55
CA HIS A 359 -4.08 -25.73 -25.41
C HIS A 359 -2.60 -25.44 -25.59
N ARG A 360 -2.05 -24.70 -24.62
CA ARG A 360 -0.63 -24.38 -24.57
C ARG A 360 0.16 -25.61 -24.13
N ASP A 361 1.15 -25.99 -24.92
CA ASP A 361 2.05 -27.11 -24.61
C ASP A 361 2.84 -26.86 -23.31
N PHE A 362 3.16 -27.95 -22.63
CA PHE A 362 4.06 -27.92 -21.48
C PHE A 362 5.51 -27.96 -21.98
N HIS A 363 6.33 -27.02 -21.52
CA HIS A 363 7.75 -26.93 -21.88
C HIS A 363 8.60 -26.91 -20.61
N TYR A 364 9.53 -27.84 -20.51
CA TYR A 364 10.49 -27.94 -19.41
C TYR A 364 11.89 -28.15 -19.98
N GLU A 365 12.71 -27.10 -19.99
CA GLU A 365 14.09 -27.15 -20.45
C GLU A 365 15.07 -27.00 -19.29
N ILE A 366 16.06 -27.88 -19.23
CA ILE A 366 17.22 -27.73 -18.34
C ILE A 366 18.39 -27.17 -19.13
N ARG A 367 18.91 -26.03 -18.69
CA ARG A 367 19.99 -25.32 -19.37
C ARG A 367 21.09 -24.92 -18.40
N ALA A 368 22.34 -25.14 -18.81
CA ALA A 368 23.49 -24.63 -18.08
C ALA A 368 23.59 -23.11 -18.26
N VAL A 369 23.72 -22.36 -17.16
CA VAL A 369 23.84 -20.90 -17.12
C VAL A 369 25.09 -20.51 -16.36
N GLU A 370 25.84 -19.54 -16.88
CA GLU A 370 26.97 -18.93 -16.20
C GLU A 370 26.49 -17.86 -15.22
N ALA A 371 26.96 -17.93 -13.96
CA ALA A 371 26.57 -17.00 -12.90
C ALA A 371 27.79 -16.48 -12.13
N PRO A 372 27.79 -15.22 -11.67
CA PRO A 372 28.89 -14.68 -10.87
C PRO A 372 28.86 -15.28 -9.46
N VAL A 373 30.04 -15.62 -8.92
CA VAL A 373 30.14 -16.15 -7.56
C VAL A 373 29.63 -15.10 -6.55
N PRO A 374 28.65 -15.43 -5.69
CA PRO A 374 28.14 -14.53 -4.66
C PRO A 374 29.25 -13.99 -3.76
N MET A 375 29.26 -12.67 -3.57
CA MET A 375 30.23 -11.95 -2.72
C MET A 375 30.12 -12.28 -1.22
N PHE A 376 29.06 -12.99 -0.82
CA PHE A 376 28.75 -13.30 0.58
C PHE A 376 28.78 -14.82 0.81
N GLY A 377 29.61 -15.31 1.74
CA GLY A 377 29.46 -16.66 2.33
C GLY A 377 30.52 -17.75 2.03
N GLY A 378 31.62 -17.48 1.31
CA GLY A 378 32.63 -18.53 1.01
C GLY A 378 34.04 -18.03 0.68
N ARG A 379 35.05 -18.92 0.79
CA ARG A 379 36.46 -18.65 0.44
C ARG A 379 36.59 -18.43 -1.07
N MET A 380 37.07 -17.25 -1.46
CA MET A 380 37.53 -16.98 -2.83
C MET A 380 38.55 -18.03 -3.25
N SER A 381 38.27 -18.77 -4.31
CA SER A 381 39.36 -19.31 -5.14
C SER A 381 39.84 -18.14 -5.99
N ARG A 382 41.11 -17.76 -5.86
CA ARG A 382 41.73 -16.58 -6.49
C ARG A 382 41.72 -16.58 -8.04
N GLN A 383 41.05 -17.53 -8.69
CA GLN A 383 41.20 -17.84 -10.12
C GLN A 383 39.88 -17.93 -10.91
N THR A 384 38.68 -17.79 -10.32
CA THR A 384 37.44 -17.90 -11.11
C THR A 384 36.31 -17.09 -10.48
N ASP A 385 35.89 -16.02 -11.15
CA ASP A 385 34.80 -15.11 -10.71
C ASP A 385 33.40 -15.62 -11.08
N VAL A 386 33.33 -16.72 -11.83
CA VAL A 386 32.11 -17.31 -12.37
C VAL A 386 31.99 -18.79 -11.98
N TYR A 387 30.76 -19.23 -11.79
CA TYR A 387 30.39 -20.62 -11.61
C TYR A 387 29.25 -20.99 -12.55
N TYR A 388 29.01 -22.29 -12.72
CA TYR A 388 27.95 -22.77 -13.59
C TYR A 388 26.87 -23.43 -12.75
N ARG A 389 25.61 -23.16 -13.12
CA ARG A 389 24.41 -23.75 -12.52
C ARG A 389 23.47 -24.30 -13.60
N VAL A 390 22.52 -25.13 -13.21
CA VAL A 390 21.52 -25.69 -14.13
C VAL A 390 20.18 -25.10 -13.76
N GLU A 391 19.69 -24.22 -14.62
CA GLU A 391 18.39 -23.59 -14.44
C GLU A 391 17.31 -24.29 -15.26
N VAL A 392 16.09 -24.22 -14.74
CA VAL A 392 14.88 -24.67 -15.44
C VAL A 392 14.29 -23.49 -16.21
N PHE A 393 13.92 -23.74 -17.46
CA PHE A 393 13.29 -22.79 -18.36
C PHE A 393 11.93 -23.32 -18.79
N ALA A 394 10.89 -22.52 -18.57
CA ALA A 394 9.57 -22.72 -19.15
C ALA A 394 9.48 -21.99 -20.50
N GLN A 395 8.35 -22.10 -21.18
CA GLN A 395 8.12 -21.39 -22.45
C GLN A 395 8.19 -19.85 -22.30
N THR A 396 8.04 -19.32 -21.08
CA THR A 396 8.14 -17.87 -20.78
C THR A 396 9.55 -17.42 -20.37
N GLY A 397 10.52 -18.32 -20.26
CA GLY A 397 11.89 -18.01 -19.85
C GLY A 397 12.36 -18.79 -18.62
N SER A 398 13.45 -18.33 -18.00
CA SER A 398 14.03 -18.96 -16.80
C SER A 398 13.06 -18.85 -15.63
N GLU A 399 12.89 -19.96 -14.91
CA GLU A 399 12.16 -20.03 -13.64
C GLU A 399 13.01 -19.57 -12.45
N GLY A 400 14.31 -19.31 -12.66
CA GLY A 400 15.17 -18.62 -11.70
C GLY A 400 15.72 -19.46 -10.55
N TYR A 401 15.59 -20.80 -10.60
CA TYR A 401 16.13 -21.71 -9.59
C TYR A 401 17.12 -22.73 -10.18
N ASP A 402 18.04 -23.20 -9.34
CA ASP A 402 19.10 -24.14 -9.69
C ASP A 402 18.74 -25.57 -9.23
N ILE A 403 18.83 -26.53 -10.15
CA ILE A 403 18.61 -27.97 -9.88
C ILE A 403 19.93 -28.74 -9.71
N MET A 404 21.08 -28.06 -9.72
CA MET A 404 22.37 -28.72 -9.56
C MET A 404 22.47 -29.53 -8.27
N GLY A 405 22.85 -30.79 -8.45
CA GLY A 405 23.04 -31.73 -7.37
C GLY A 405 21.75 -32.40 -6.88
N LEU A 406 20.61 -32.20 -7.52
CA LEU A 406 19.43 -33.06 -7.28
C LEU A 406 19.70 -34.52 -7.73
N SER A 407 19.00 -35.49 -7.16
CA SER A 407 19.01 -36.86 -7.70
C SER A 407 18.12 -36.95 -8.95
N GLN A 408 18.26 -38.03 -9.73
CA GLN A 408 17.40 -38.26 -10.90
C GLN A 408 15.91 -38.25 -10.52
N GLN A 409 15.55 -38.93 -9.41
CA GLN A 409 14.19 -38.91 -8.88
C GLN A 409 13.71 -37.50 -8.53
N GLN A 410 14.56 -36.68 -7.91
CA GLN A 410 14.19 -35.31 -7.55
C GLN A 410 13.98 -34.40 -8.77
N VAL A 411 14.71 -34.63 -9.87
CA VAL A 411 14.47 -33.94 -11.14
C VAL A 411 13.14 -34.39 -11.74
N ILE A 412 12.82 -35.69 -11.68
CA ILE A 412 11.52 -36.22 -12.12
C ILE A 412 10.38 -35.59 -11.31
N ASP A 413 10.50 -35.56 -9.99
CA ASP A 413 9.48 -34.98 -9.11
C ASP A 413 9.27 -33.48 -9.41
N ASP A 414 10.34 -32.72 -9.67
CA ASP A 414 10.23 -31.31 -10.07
C ASP A 414 9.51 -31.15 -11.42
N VAL A 415 9.80 -32.00 -12.42
CA VAL A 415 9.10 -31.98 -13.72
C VAL A 415 7.59 -32.23 -13.52
N LEU A 416 7.23 -33.22 -12.69
CA LEU A 416 5.82 -33.56 -12.42
C LEU A 416 5.10 -32.44 -11.65
N ASP A 417 5.71 -31.87 -10.61
CA ASP A 417 5.18 -30.72 -9.89
C ASP A 417 4.90 -29.54 -10.85
N ARG A 418 5.79 -29.32 -11.84
CA ARG A 418 5.60 -28.28 -12.86
C ARG A 418 4.52 -28.61 -13.87
N TYR A 419 4.39 -29.88 -14.25
CA TYR A 419 3.31 -30.32 -15.12
C TYR A 419 1.95 -30.14 -14.44
N GLU A 420 1.81 -30.52 -13.17
CA GLU A 420 0.60 -30.28 -12.38
C GLU A 420 0.28 -28.79 -12.26
N ALA A 421 1.29 -27.95 -12.00
CA ALA A 421 1.13 -26.50 -11.98
C ALA A 421 0.67 -25.95 -13.34
N HIS A 422 1.17 -26.52 -14.45
CA HIS A 422 0.74 -26.16 -15.81
C HIS A 422 -0.71 -26.56 -16.09
N LEU A 423 -1.15 -27.75 -15.65
CA LEU A 423 -2.55 -28.15 -15.74
C LEU A 423 -3.46 -27.23 -14.90
N GLY A 424 -3.00 -26.84 -13.71
CA GLY A 424 -3.67 -25.84 -12.88
C GLY A 424 -3.77 -24.48 -13.58
N PHE A 425 -2.70 -24.05 -14.26
CA PHE A 425 -2.68 -22.84 -15.10
C PHE A 425 -3.68 -22.94 -16.26
N LEU A 426 -3.71 -24.04 -17.01
CA LEU A 426 -4.66 -24.25 -18.11
C LEU A 426 -6.11 -24.26 -17.62
N THR A 427 -6.37 -24.93 -16.49
CA THR A 427 -7.71 -24.95 -15.88
C THR A 427 -8.14 -23.56 -15.43
N TYR A 428 -7.24 -22.81 -14.79
CA TYR A 428 -7.53 -21.46 -14.35
C TYR A 428 -7.73 -20.51 -15.53
N SER A 429 -6.86 -20.57 -16.54
CA SER A 429 -6.94 -19.69 -17.71
C SER A 429 -8.18 -19.96 -18.53
N THR A 430 -8.55 -21.22 -18.78
CA THR A 430 -9.79 -21.59 -19.49
C THR A 430 -11.05 -21.15 -18.74
N LEU A 431 -11.08 -21.27 -17.40
CA LEU A 431 -12.21 -20.81 -16.59
C LEU A 431 -12.32 -19.28 -16.51
N HIS A 432 -11.21 -18.56 -16.66
CA HIS A 432 -11.12 -17.10 -16.50
C HIS A 432 -10.77 -16.37 -17.80
N ASP A 433 -10.96 -17.01 -18.95
CA ASP A 433 -10.69 -16.45 -20.27
C ASP A 433 -11.79 -15.42 -20.61
N TYR A 434 -11.71 -14.25 -20.01
CA TYR A 434 -12.44 -13.08 -20.48
C TYR A 434 -11.90 -12.76 -21.88
N LYS A 435 -12.78 -12.63 -22.88
CA LYS A 435 -12.43 -12.08 -24.21
C LYS A 435 -11.53 -10.86 -24.03
N SER A 436 -10.26 -10.99 -24.40
CA SER A 436 -9.34 -9.85 -24.43
C SER A 436 -9.91 -8.78 -25.35
N VAL A 437 -10.23 -7.61 -24.79
CA VAL A 437 -10.73 -6.46 -25.55
C VAL A 437 -9.60 -5.73 -26.29
N LEU A 438 -8.34 -6.12 -26.03
CA LEU A 438 -7.14 -5.45 -26.55
C LEU A 438 -6.42 -6.25 -27.64
N THR A 439 -6.69 -7.55 -27.78
CA THR A 439 -6.05 -8.38 -28.81
C THR A 439 -6.99 -9.50 -29.23
N PRO A 440 -7.56 -9.49 -30.45
CA PRO A 440 -8.43 -10.55 -30.90
C PRO A 440 -7.64 -11.85 -31.09
N PRO A 441 -8.20 -13.01 -30.73
CA PRO A 441 -7.56 -14.30 -30.97
C PRO A 441 -7.50 -14.58 -32.48
N THR A 442 -6.30 -14.86 -32.99
CA THR A 442 -6.10 -15.41 -34.33
C THR A 442 -6.35 -16.91 -34.30
N GLY A 443 -7.48 -17.35 -34.84
CA GLY A 443 -7.79 -18.77 -35.04
C GLY A 443 -9.27 -19.08 -34.86
N THR A 444 -9.96 -19.38 -35.95
CA THR A 444 -11.37 -19.75 -36.00
C THR A 444 -11.62 -21.09 -35.33
N VAL A 445 -12.28 -21.09 -34.17
CA VAL A 445 -12.96 -22.30 -33.65
C VAL A 445 -14.23 -22.51 -34.49
N PRO A 446 -14.51 -23.70 -35.04
CA PRO A 446 -15.74 -23.97 -35.75
C PRO A 446 -16.91 -23.94 -34.78
N VAL A 447 -17.92 -23.14 -35.09
CA VAL A 447 -19.19 -23.08 -34.37
C VAL A 447 -19.89 -24.44 -34.55
N VAL A 448 -19.99 -25.20 -33.46
CA VAL A 448 -20.94 -26.32 -33.37
C VAL A 448 -22.34 -25.71 -33.44
N LYS A 449 -23.08 -26.01 -34.50
CA LYS A 449 -24.51 -25.72 -34.58
C LYS A 449 -25.25 -26.73 -33.71
N ASP A 450 -25.88 -26.25 -32.65
CA ASP A 450 -26.94 -27.02 -31.97
C ASP A 450 -28.13 -27.15 -32.93
N GLU A 451 -28.47 -28.39 -33.29
CA GLU A 451 -29.77 -28.73 -33.85
C GLU A 451 -30.77 -28.89 -32.70
N SER A 452 -31.75 -27.98 -32.65
CA SER A 452 -33.06 -28.20 -32.02
C SER A 452 -34.14 -27.43 -32.76
#